data_AF-A0A0J1DE32-F1
#
_entry.id   AF-A0A0J1DE32-F1
#
_cell.length_a   1.000
_cell.length_b   1.000
_cell.length_c   1.000
_cell.angle_alpha   90.00
_cell.angle_beta   90.00
_cell.angle_gamma   90.00
#
_symmetry.space_group_name_H-M   'P 1'
#
loop_
_entity.id
_entity.type
_entity.pdbx_description
1 polymer ?
#
loop_
_entity_poly.entity_id
_entity_poly.type
_entity_poly.pdbx_seq_one_letter_code
_entity_poly.pdbx_strand_id
1 'polypeptide(L)'
;MNAPAEWKVAKARLDRVRVFGPGSEGLPDKEWQAGGVLFQSWKIKTGARRAAYQVDCLYTGTPRFIRFDARSTARCVAKRRVRADTLMNGSMEFRCR
;
A
#
# COMPACT_ATOMS: atom_id res chain seq x y z
N MET A 1 -3.32 -5.78 -5.15
CA MET A 1 -4.58 -5.18 -5.65
C MET A 1 -4.40 -4.91 -7.13
N ASN A 2 -5.49 -4.95 -7.89
CA ASN A 2 -5.46 -4.64 -9.32
C ASN A 2 -5.93 -3.20 -9.51
N ALA A 3 -5.39 -2.52 -10.52
CA ALA A 3 -5.92 -1.23 -10.96
C ALA A 3 -7.33 -1.41 -11.55
N PRO A 4 -8.21 -0.39 -11.47
CA PRO A 4 -9.52 -0.42 -12.11
C PRO A 4 -9.41 -0.65 -13.63
N ALA A 5 -10.33 -1.44 -14.17
CA ALA A 5 -10.29 -1.86 -15.57
C ALA A 5 -10.48 -0.68 -16.54
N GLU A 6 -11.24 0.34 -16.15
CA GLU A 6 -11.56 1.54 -16.92
C GLU A 6 -10.33 2.41 -17.21
N TRP A 7 -9.26 2.28 -16.43
CA TRP A 7 -8.01 3.00 -16.67
C TRP A 7 -7.19 2.39 -17.80
N LYS A 8 -7.60 1.24 -18.35
CA LYS A 8 -6.91 0.50 -19.43
C LYS A 8 -5.43 0.21 -19.13
N VAL A 9 -5.07 0.22 -17.85
CA VAL A 9 -3.71 -0.03 -17.37
C VAL A 9 -3.53 -1.50 -16.98
N ALA A 10 -4.03 -2.44 -17.79
CA ALA A 10 -4.17 -3.87 -17.47
C ALA A 10 -2.88 -4.60 -16.99
N LYS A 11 -1.71 -3.92 -17.01
CA LYS A 11 -0.41 -4.40 -16.53
C LYS A 11 0.34 -3.40 -15.64
N ALA A 12 -0.29 -2.32 -15.18
CA ALA A 12 0.40 -1.32 -14.38
C ALA A 12 0.83 -1.89 -13.04
N ARG A 13 2.06 -1.58 -12.67
CA ARG A 13 2.65 -1.98 -11.41
C ARG A 13 2.19 -1.00 -10.35
N LEU A 14 1.91 -1.51 -9.16
CA LEU A 14 1.69 -0.63 -8.01
C LEU A 14 3.02 0.07 -7.70
N ASP A 15 3.00 1.39 -7.73
CA ASP A 15 4.18 2.24 -7.51
C ASP A 15 4.24 2.65 -6.04
N ARG A 16 3.15 3.22 -5.51
CA ARG A 16 3.12 3.81 -4.17
C ARG A 16 1.83 3.45 -3.44
N VAL A 17 1.95 3.27 -2.13
CA VAL A 17 0.81 3.14 -1.22
C VAL A 17 0.95 4.18 -0.11
N ARG A 18 -0.16 4.84 0.23
CA ARG A 18 -0.30 5.66 1.44
C ARG A 18 -1.43 5.08 2.27
N VAL A 19 -1.19 4.92 3.56
CA VAL A 19 -2.20 4.44 4.50
C VAL A 19 -2.51 5.59 5.43
N PHE A 20 -3.79 5.93 5.59
CA PHE A 20 -4.26 6.99 6.45
C PHE A 20 -5.03 6.38 7.62
N GLY A 21 -4.58 6.73 8.83
CA GLY A 21 -5.31 6.45 10.06
C GLY A 21 -6.41 7.50 10.29
N PRO A 22 -7.07 7.47 11.46
CA PRO A 22 -8.06 8.49 11.82
C PRO A 22 -7.40 9.88 11.93
N GLY A 23 -7.39 10.62 10.83
CA GLY A 23 -7.01 12.04 10.76
C GLY A 23 -5.64 12.36 10.16
N SER A 24 -4.79 11.39 9.82
CA SER A 24 -3.46 11.65 9.25
C SER A 24 -2.89 10.47 8.44
N GLU A 25 -1.88 10.75 7.62
CA GLU A 25 -1.05 9.70 7.01
C GLU A 25 -0.41 8.87 8.12
N GLY A 26 -0.77 7.60 8.17
CA GLY A 26 -0.28 6.63 9.13
C GLY A 26 1.08 6.12 8.70
N LEU A 27 2.10 6.40 9.52
CA LEU A 27 3.38 5.73 9.41
C LEU A 27 3.22 4.22 9.65
N PRO A 28 4.04 3.37 9.01
CA PRO A 28 4.00 1.93 9.28
C PRO A 28 4.38 1.65 10.74
N ASP A 29 3.65 0.75 11.40
CA ASP A 29 3.98 0.27 12.75
C ASP A 29 5.32 -0.49 12.78
N LYS A 30 5.66 -1.13 11.66
CA LYS A 30 6.92 -1.85 11.47
C LYS A 30 7.41 -1.68 10.05
N GLU A 31 8.70 -1.39 9.93
CA GLU A 31 9.46 -1.43 8.69
C GLU A 31 10.69 -2.31 8.89
N TRP A 32 10.96 -3.19 7.93
CA TRP A 32 12.14 -4.06 7.98
C TRP A 32 12.59 -4.47 6.57
N GLN A 33 13.87 -4.84 6.44
CA GLN A 33 14.42 -5.36 5.19
C GLN A 33 14.81 -6.84 5.35
N ALA A 34 14.50 -7.66 4.35
CA ALA A 34 14.94 -9.05 4.29
C ALA A 34 15.15 -9.47 2.82
N GLY A 35 16.34 -10.02 2.52
CA GLY A 35 16.66 -10.54 1.17
C GLY A 35 16.49 -9.52 0.03
N GLY A 36 16.87 -8.26 0.25
CA GLY A 36 16.68 -7.19 -0.75
C GLY A 36 15.22 -6.74 -0.94
N VAL A 37 14.35 -7.02 0.03
CA VAL A 37 12.95 -6.58 0.03
C VAL A 37 12.70 -5.72 1.26
N LEU A 38 12.19 -4.51 1.03
CA LEU A 38 11.65 -3.65 2.08
C LEU A 38 10.19 -4.03 2.35
N PHE A 39 9.87 -4.25 3.61
CA PHE A 39 8.53 -4.53 4.10
C PHE A 39 8.08 -3.41 5.01
N GLN A 40 6.82 -3.00 4.86
CA GLN A 40 6.14 -2.05 5.73
C GLN A 40 4.80 -2.64 6.15
N SER A 41 4.42 -2.50 7.42
CA SER A 41 3.13 -3.01 7.89
C SER A 41 2.41 -2.06 8.82
N TRP A 42 1.09 -2.00 8.64
CA TRP A 42 0.14 -1.21 9.42
C TRP A 42 -0.84 -2.13 10.14
N LYS A 43 -0.99 -1.98 11.46
CA LYS A 43 -2.03 -2.61 12.28
C LYS A 43 -3.29 -1.78 12.17
N ILE A 44 -4.35 -2.41 11.72
CA ILE A 44 -5.65 -1.78 11.54
C ILE A 44 -6.49 -2.12 12.77
N LYS A 45 -6.89 -1.09 13.53
CA LYS A 45 -7.71 -1.30 14.74
C LYS A 45 -9.14 -1.65 14.34
N THR A 46 -9.47 -2.94 14.40
CA THR A 46 -10.84 -3.43 14.23
C THR A 46 -11.67 -3.09 15.47
N GLY A 47 -12.71 -2.27 15.33
CA GLY A 47 -13.66 -2.03 16.42
C GLY A 47 -14.27 -0.64 16.47
N ALA A 48 -13.63 0.37 15.88
CA ALA A 48 -14.27 1.66 15.70
C ALA A 48 -15.20 1.57 14.49
N ARG A 49 -16.52 1.59 14.72
CA ARG A 49 -17.60 1.62 13.70
C ARG A 49 -17.40 2.66 12.57
N ARG A 50 -16.48 3.61 12.75
CA ARG A 50 -16.15 4.69 11.80
C ARG A 50 -14.67 4.79 11.41
N ALA A 51 -13.73 4.07 12.05
CA ALA A 51 -12.31 4.18 11.70
C ALA A 51 -11.94 3.15 10.63
N ALA A 52 -12.43 3.38 9.41
CA ALA A 52 -11.83 2.75 8.25
C ALA A 52 -10.47 3.42 8.02
N TYR A 53 -9.39 2.64 7.97
CA TYR A 53 -8.14 3.18 7.45
C TYR A 53 -8.32 3.39 5.94
N GLN A 54 -8.03 4.59 5.46
CA GLN A 54 -8.07 4.86 4.02
C GLN A 54 -6.74 4.47 3.42
N VAL A 55 -6.76 3.79 2.29
CA VAL A 55 -5.54 3.38 1.62
C VAL A 55 -5.58 3.87 0.19
N ASP A 56 -4.57 4.65 -0.16
CA ASP A 56 -4.41 5.24 -1.48
C ASP A 56 -3.30 4.49 -2.23
N CYS A 57 -3.64 3.89 -3.35
CA CYS A 57 -2.75 3.14 -4.22
C CYS A 57 -2.50 3.91 -5.53
N LEU A 58 -1.24 4.21 -5.86
CA LEU A 58 -0.86 4.81 -7.13
C LEU A 58 -0.20 3.76 -8.02
N TYR A 59 -0.67 3.64 -9.26
CA TYR A 59 -0.12 2.71 -10.24
C TYR A 59 0.71 3.45 -11.28
N THR A 60 1.75 2.80 -11.80
CA THR A 60 2.63 3.36 -12.83
C THR A 60 1.83 3.81 -14.06
N GLY A 61 2.08 5.02 -14.56
CA GLY A 61 1.38 5.56 -15.72
C GLY A 61 -0.01 6.13 -15.44
N THR A 62 -0.38 6.28 -14.16
CA THR A 62 -1.66 6.89 -13.74
C THR A 62 -1.40 8.19 -13.01
N PRO A 63 -2.24 9.24 -13.19
CA PRO A 63 -2.06 10.52 -12.52
C PRO A 63 -2.76 10.60 -11.14
N ARG A 64 -3.51 9.57 -10.75
CA ARG A 64 -4.42 9.60 -9.59
C ARG A 64 -4.26 8.38 -8.71
N PHE A 65 -4.46 8.56 -7.40
CA PHE A 65 -4.55 7.46 -6.45
C PHE A 65 -5.93 6.80 -6.52
N ILE A 66 -5.97 5.49 -6.35
CA ILE A 66 -7.19 4.73 -6.07
C ILE A 66 -7.30 4.59 -4.57
N ARG A 67 -8.37 5.15 -4.00
CA ARG A 67 -8.68 5.03 -2.58
C ARG A 67 -9.57 3.82 -2.34
N PHE A 68 -9.26 3.05 -1.31
CA PHE A 68 -10.19 2.09 -0.73
C PHE A 68 -10.17 2.17 0.79
N ASP A 69 -11.28 1.75 1.40
CA ASP A 69 -11.41 1.71 2.85
C ASP A 69 -11.09 0.31 3.37
N ALA A 70 -10.03 0.19 4.19
CA ALA A 70 -9.67 -1.05 4.85
C ALA A 70 -10.58 -1.31 6.06
N ARG A 71 -11.84 -1.70 5.78
CA ARG A 71 -12.84 -2.07 6.79
C ARG A 71 -12.69 -3.55 7.14
N SER A 72 -12.68 -3.86 8.43
CA SER A 72 -12.61 -5.25 8.91
C SER A 72 -11.34 -6.02 8.54
N THR A 73 -10.22 -5.32 8.31
CA THR A 73 -8.89 -5.95 8.20
C THR A 73 -8.14 -5.71 9.50
N ALA A 74 -7.29 -6.65 9.90
CA ALA A 74 -6.45 -6.52 11.09
C ALA A 74 -5.07 -5.93 10.75
N ARG A 75 -4.59 -6.16 9.53
CA ARG A 75 -3.25 -5.74 9.11
C ARG A 75 -3.14 -5.50 7.61
N CYS A 76 -2.46 -4.42 7.24
CA CYS A 76 -1.99 -4.19 5.88
C CYS A 76 -0.48 -4.32 5.80
N VAL A 77 0.02 -4.89 4.70
CA VAL A 77 1.45 -5.09 4.44
C VAL A 77 1.77 -4.66 3.02
N ALA A 78 2.76 -3.77 2.89
CA ALA A 78 3.43 -3.44 1.64
C ALA A 78 4.80 -4.14 1.59
N LYS A 79 5.19 -4.62 0.41
CA LYS A 79 6.55 -5.07 0.14
C LYS A 79 7.04 -4.50 -1.17
N ARG A 80 8.31 -4.12 -1.24
CA ARG A 80 8.96 -3.63 -2.45
C ARG A 80 10.36 -4.25 -2.55
N ARG A 81 10.70 -4.80 -3.71
CA ARG A 81 12.09 -5.18 -4.00
C ARG A 81 12.93 -3.91 -4.11
N VAL A 82 13.97 -3.84 -3.29
CA VAL A 82 14.99 -2.79 -3.33
C VAL A 82 16.22 -3.43 -3.97
N ARG A 83 16.64 -2.92 -5.12
CA ARG A 83 17.93 -3.31 -5.69
C ARG A 83 19.03 -2.61 -4.88
N ALA A 84 20.09 -3.34 -4.54
CA ALA A 84 21.14 -2.82 -3.67
C ALA A 84 22.03 -1.77 -4.38
N ASP A 85 22.15 -1.88 -5.70
CA ASP A 85 22.99 -1.05 -6.57
C ASP A 85 22.32 0.27 -6.99
N THR A 86 21.01 0.32 -6.96
CA THR A 86 20.23 1.51 -7.28
C THR A 86 18.99 1.49 -6.41
N LEU A 87 18.70 2.60 -5.72
CA LEU A 87 17.42 2.84 -5.03
C LEU A 87 16.22 2.94 -6.02
N MET A 88 16.29 2.20 -7.13
CA MET A 88 15.24 2.02 -8.11
C MET A 88 14.13 1.19 -7.48
N ASN A 89 12.96 1.79 -7.39
CA ASN A 89 11.78 1.15 -6.85
C ASN A 89 11.36 -0.02 -7.73
N GLY A 90 11.50 -1.26 -7.25
CA GLY A 90 10.83 -2.42 -7.84
C GLY A 90 9.31 -2.29 -7.76
N SER A 91 8.57 -3.22 -8.39
CA SER A 91 7.12 -3.28 -8.24
C SER A 91 6.74 -3.43 -6.76
N MET A 92 5.95 -2.50 -6.24
CA MET A 92 5.38 -2.61 -4.90
C MET A 92 4.25 -3.65 -4.94
N GLU A 93 4.15 -4.46 -3.90
CA GLU A 93 3.03 -5.37 -3.68
C GLU A 93 2.35 -4.99 -2.37
N PHE A 94 1.03 -4.98 -2.36
CA PHE A 94 0.26 -4.57 -1.19
C PHE A 94 -0.94 -5.49 -0.93
N ARG A 95 -1.13 -5.86 0.33
CA ARG A 95 -2.21 -6.74 0.78
C ARG A 95 -2.66 -6.39 2.19
N CYS A 96 -3.97 -6.31 2.39
CA CYS A 96 -4.58 -6.28 3.71
C CYS A 96 -5.21 -7.65 4.02
N ARG A 97 -5.18 -8.06 5.30
CA ARG A 97 -5.76 -9.29 5.83
C ARG A 97 -6.43 -8.99 7.17
#